data_AF-A0A947Y5L0-F1
#
_entry.id   AF-A0A947Y5L0-F1
#
_cell.length_a   1.000
_cell.length_b   1.000
_cell.length_c   1.000
_cell.angle_alpha   90.00
_cell.angle_beta   90.00
_cell.angle_gamma   90.00
#
_symmetry.space_group_name_H-M   'P 1'
#
loop_
_entity.id
_entity.type
_entity.pdbx_description
1 polymer ?
#
loop_
_entity_poly.entity_id
_entity_poly.type
_entity_poly.pdbx_seq_one_letter_code
_entity_poly.pdbx_strand_id
1 'polypeptide(L)' 'MPVPPTPTKREKFIPLSTLDDVKVELARLYRQTKAGKVATTDASRLAFILNSLGRVIVDADLEQRIAALEQSTDEGE' A
#
# COMPACT_ATOMS: atom_id res chain seq x y z
N MET A 1 -31.04 -20.83 24.70
CA MET A 1 -30.06 -21.46 23.78
C MET A 1 -28.95 -20.45 23.53
N PRO A 2 -27.66 -20.81 23.53
CA PRO A 2 -26.60 -19.88 23.17
C PRO A 2 -26.65 -19.61 21.66
N VAL A 3 -26.59 -18.34 21.27
CA VAL A 3 -26.50 -17.93 19.86
C VAL A 3 -25.10 -18.26 19.32
N PRO A 4 -24.99 -18.85 18.12
CA PRO A 4 -23.69 -19.11 17.51
C PRO A 4 -22.98 -17.78 17.20
N PRO A 5 -21.64 -17.72 17.33
CA PRO A 5 -20.89 -16.50 17.00
C PRO A 5 -21.07 -16.17 15.52
N THR A 6 -21.53 -14.95 15.24
CA THR A 6 -21.64 -14.43 13.87
C THR A 6 -20.26 -14.43 13.21
N PRO A 7 -20.09 -14.97 11.99
CA PRO A 7 -18.80 -14.98 11.32
C PRO A 7 -18.33 -13.54 11.07
N THR A 8 -17.24 -13.15 11.73
CA THR A 8 -16.57 -11.88 11.48
C THR A 8 -15.97 -11.93 10.08
N LYS A 9 -16.42 -11.03 9.20
CA LYS A 9 -15.91 -10.89 7.83
C LYS A 9 -14.41 -10.67 7.91
N ARG A 10 -13.60 -11.67 7.54
CA ARG A 10 -12.14 -11.54 7.46
C ARG A 10 -11.83 -10.34 6.57
N GLU A 11 -11.12 -9.37 7.13
CA GLU A 11 -10.66 -8.23 6.35
C GLU A 11 -9.77 -8.75 5.23
N LYS A 12 -10.09 -8.38 3.99
CA LYS A 12 -9.30 -8.78 2.83
C LYS A 12 -7.90 -8.18 3.00
N PHE A 13 -6.89 -9.04 3.04
CA PHE A 13 -5.50 -8.63 3.05
C PHE A 13 -5.13 -8.03 1.69
N ILE A 14 -4.62 -6.80 1.68
CA ILE A 14 -4.09 -6.15 0.48
C ILE A 14 -2.58 -6.37 0.49
N PRO A 15 -1.98 -6.95 -0.58
CA PRO A 15 -0.57 -7.35 -0.58
C PRO A 15 0.43 -6.19 -0.69
N LEU A 16 -0.02 -4.93 -0.74
CA LEU A 16 0.81 -3.70 -0.78
C LEU A 16 2.00 -3.79 -1.75
N SER A 17 1.82 -4.44 -2.90
CA SER A 17 2.90 -4.73 -3.84
C SER A 17 3.03 -3.66 -4.92
N THR A 18 1.96 -2.90 -5.16
CA THR A 18 1.92 -1.82 -6.15
C THR A 18 1.61 -0.47 -5.48
N LEU A 19 1.91 0.62 -6.19
CA LEU A 19 1.50 1.96 -5.72
C LEU A 19 -0.02 2.10 -5.63
N ASP A 20 -0.77 1.36 -6.46
CA ASP A 20 -2.24 1.34 -6.39
C ASP A 20 -2.73 0.67 -5.10
N ASP A 21 -2.11 -0.44 -4.69
CA ASP A 21 -2.42 -1.09 -3.41
C ASP A 21 -2.19 -0.14 -2.23
N VAL A 22 -1.06 0.57 -2.23
CA VAL A 22 -0.74 1.58 -1.21
C VAL A 22 -1.79 2.71 -1.21
N LYS A 23 -2.20 3.18 -2.39
CA LYS A 23 -3.26 4.20 -2.53
C LYS A 23 -4.58 3.72 -1.94
N VAL A 24 -4.97 2.48 -2.20
CA VAL A 24 -6.22 1.90 -1.68
C VAL A 24 -6.16 1.80 -0.15
N GLU A 25 -5.05 1.34 0.42
CA GLU A 25 -4.91 1.21 1.86
C GLU A 25 -4.82 2.57 2.57
N LEU A 26 -4.15 3.57 1.99
CA LEU A 26 -4.20 4.97 2.47
C LEU A 26 -5.62 5.52 2.49
N ALA A 27 -6.40 5.31 1.43
CA ALA A 27 -7.79 5.75 1.37
C ALA A 27 -8.67 5.03 2.41
N ARG A 28 -8.40 3.74 2.66
CA ARG A 28 -9.05 2.96 3.72
C ARG A 28 -8.70 3.52 5.09
N LEU A 29 -7.43 3.76 5.38
CA LEU A 29 -6.96 4.33 6.64
C LEU A 29 -7.62 5.68 6.92
N TYR A 30 -7.63 6.59 5.93
CA TYR A 30 -8.31 7.88 6.04
C TYR A 30 -9.79 7.75 6.45
N ARG A 31 -10.54 6.85 5.79
CA ARG A 31 -11.95 6.61 6.13
C ARG A 31 -12.12 6.08 7.55
N GLN A 32 -11.24 5.18 8.00
CA GLN A 32 -11.29 4.64 9.36
C GLN A 32 -10.98 5.70 10.42
N THR A 33 -9.97 6.54 10.18
CA THR A 33 -9.63 7.66 11.06
C THR A 33 -10.75 8.67 11.13
N LYS A 34 -11.34 9.06 9.98
CA LYS A 34 -12.49 9.98 9.93
C LYS A 34 -13.71 9.42 10.65
N ALA A 35 -13.90 8.11 10.64
CA ALA A 35 -14.96 7.43 11.38
C ALA A 35 -14.65 7.23 12.88
N GLY A 36 -13.51 7.71 13.38
CA GLY A 36 -13.08 7.57 14.77
C GLY A 36 -12.67 6.14 15.16
N LYS A 37 -12.51 5.23 14.19
CA LYS A 37 -12.13 3.83 14.44
C LYS A 37 -10.63 3.66 14.70
N VAL A 38 -9.83 4.61 14.22
CA VAL A 38 -8.37 4.65 14.41
C VAL A 38 -8.03 6.03 14.94
N ALA A 39 -7.19 6.09 15.98
CA ALA A 39 -6.72 7.35 16.53
C ALA A 39 -5.88 8.10 15.49
N THR A 40 -6.05 9.42 15.39
CA THR A 40 -5.32 10.26 14.42
C THR A 40 -3.81 10.12 14.56
N THR A 41 -3.29 10.00 15.78
CA THR A 41 -1.86 9.78 16.05
C THR A 41 -1.35 8.48 15.43
N ASP A 42 -2.10 7.40 15.57
CA ASP A 42 -1.72 6.10 15.01
C ASP A 42 -1.86 6.10 13.50
N ALA A 43 -2.91 6.72 12.98
CA ALA A 43 -3.13 6.89 11.55
C ALA A 43 -1.98 7.65 10.88
N SER A 44 -1.46 8.71 11.51
CA SER A 44 -0.32 9.46 10.97
C SER A 44 0.94 8.60 10.86
N ARG A 45 1.21 7.73 11.85
CA ARG A 45 2.36 6.80 11.79
C ARG A 45 2.18 5.76 10.69
N LEU A 46 0.99 5.19 10.58
CA LEU A 46 0.68 4.21 9.53
C LEU A 46 0.77 4.83 8.13
N ALA A 47 0.26 6.05 7.95
CA ALA A 47 0.37 6.78 6.70
C ALA A 47 1.83 7.05 6.32
N PHE A 48 2.68 7.39 7.30
CA PHE A 48 4.11 7.55 7.06
C PHE A 48 4.75 6.25 6.55
N ILE A 49 4.46 5.11 7.17
CA ILE A 49 4.97 3.80 6.73
C ILE A 49 4.50 3.48 5.30
N LEU A 50 3.20 3.66 5.02
CA LEU A 50 2.63 3.44 3.69
C LEU A 50 3.27 4.34 2.63
N ASN A 51 3.50 5.62 2.94
CA ASN A 51 4.17 6.55 2.03
C ASN A 51 5.63 6.15 1.76
N SER A 52 6.36 5.70 2.79
CA SER A 52 7.73 5.19 2.64
C SER A 52 7.76 3.95 1.76
N LEU A 53 6.82 3.02 1.94
CA LEU A 53 6.68 1.85 1.07
C LEU A 53 6.35 2.25 -0.37
N GLY A 54 5.45 3.21 -0.57
CA GLY A 54 5.12 3.73 -1.90
C GLY A 54 6.34 4.29 -2.63
N ARG A 55 7.26 4.96 -1.92
CA ARG A 55 8.53 5.44 -2.50
C ARG A 55 9.41 4.27 -2.95
N VAL A 56 9.61 3.27 -2.09
CA VAL A 56 10.42 2.08 -2.43
C VAL A 56 9.89 1.35 -3.66
N ILE A 57 8.55 1.22 -3.79
CA ILE A 57 7.92 0.61 -4.97
C ILE A 57 8.21 1.41 -6.24
N VAL A 58 8.10 2.73 -6.18
CA VAL A 58 8.37 3.61 -7.32
C VAL A 58 9.85 3.58 -7.68
N ASP A 59 10.75 3.64 -6.71
CA ASP A 59 12.19 3.59 -6.93
C ASP A 59 12.59 2.28 -7.63
N ALA A 60 12.03 1.15 -7.20
CA ALA A 60 12.26 -0.15 -7.84
C ALA A 60 11.72 -0.23 -9.28
N ASP A 61 10.52 0.32 -9.55
CA ASP A 61 9.98 0.39 -10.92
C ASP A 61 10.87 1.24 -11.83
N LEU A 62 11.32 2.40 -11.33
CA LEU A 62 12.19 3.29 -12.07
C LEU A 62 13.55 2.64 -12.34
N GLU A 63 14.15 1.96 -11.37
CA GLU A 63 15.41 1.24 -11.54
C GLU A 63 15.31 0.18 -12.65
N GLN A 64 14.23 -0.62 -12.66
CA GLN A 64 13.99 -1.61 -13.71
C GLN A 64 13.83 -0.97 -15.10
N ARG A 65 13.08 0.13 -15.18
CA ARG A 65 12.83 0.83 -16.44
C ARG A 65 14.09 1.51 -16.98
N ILE A 66 14.91 2.08 -16.10
CA ILE A 66 16.20 2.67 -16.47
C ILE A 66 17.12 1.58 -17.01
N ALA A 67 17.27 0.46 -16.30
CA ALA A 67 18.11 -0.65 -16.75
C ALA A 67 17.70 -1.20 -18.13
N ALA A 68 16.39 -1.27 -18.42
CA ALA A 68 15.90 -1.68 -19.73
C ALA A 68 16.24 -0.68 -20.84
N LEU A 69 16.21 0.63 -20.54
CA LEU A 69 16.58 1.68 -21.49
C LEU A 69 18.09 1.68 -21.78
N GLU A 70 18.90 1.51 -20.74
CA GLU A 70 20.37 1.40 -20.84
C GLU A 70 20.76 0.20 -21.72
N GLN A 71 20.17 -0.97 -21.49
CA GLN A 71 20.39 -2.16 -22.33
C GLN A 71 20.03 -1.92 -23.81
N SER A 72 18.89 -1.27 -24.08
CA SER A 72 18.46 -0.99 -25.46
C SER A 72 19.34 0.01 -26.19
N THR A 73 20.05 0.87 -25.45
CA THR A 73 20.97 1.85 -26.01
C THR A 73 22.31 1.19 -26.33
N ASP A 74 22.81 0.34 -25.43
CA ASP A 74 24.06 -0.40 -25.61
C ASP A 74 24.01 -1.44 -26.75
N GLU A 75 22.84 -2.05 -27.03
CA GLU A 75 22.66 -2.97 -28.16
C GLU A 75 22.58 -2.26 -29.53
N GLY A 76 22.43 -0.93 -29.53
CA GLY A 76 22.26 -0.10 -30.73
C GLY A 76 23.54 0.58 -31.24
N GLU A 77 24.66 0.47 -30.51
CA GLU A 77 26.01 0.96 -30.89
C GLU A 77 26.91 -0.16 -31.44
#